data_AF-A0A2G8PAC7-F1
#
_entry.id   AF-A0A2G8PAC7-F1
#
_cell.length_a   1.000
_cell.length_b   1.000
_cell.length_c   1.000
_cell.angle_alpha   90.00
_cell.angle_beta   90.00
_cell.angle_gamma   90.00
#
_symmetry.space_group_name_H-M   'P 1'
#
loop_
_entity.id
_entity.type
_entity.pdbx_description
1 polymer ?
#
loop_
_entity_poly.entity_id
_entity_poly.type
_entity_poly.pdbx_seq_one_letter_code
_entity_poly.pdbx_strand_id
1 'polypeptide(L)'
;MNAKKMHPSGYPWWLGNARLMNLSNTFIVAHVAHAALIMAWAGGFTLFELAKFSPERPMYEQGLILLPHLATLGWGVGPGGQIVNTFPYVAIASIHLVAAGVLAGGAYFHQTQLPPSLDMEFGRAAKFHFTWDDAKTLGVILGHHLLILGLGSLLLVAKAMVFGGLYDANTGQVRLVTAPTLDFATLWNYRTHLFDVNNLEDLVGGHIYVGALLLLGGVWHILVPPFEWVKARFLFSADGILSYSLFGIALAGFAASYYCGFNSLAYPVEFYGPTLELKSAFTPYYFDPNQTGAWNYSSRVWLANAHFYLAFFFLQGSLWHFQRAMGFDVGKMLQLWQQSRQEMTSQSVYQVQFQCRPQPDFATFYEPPFAGPEPLSVSPEDIYWYQPPKAPSSRSLSLINGVRQTLYEVNYTLRRWIFYEPAREKIAFNRSDLKADYGSRKSRADFSKFARSLPKVFYEPSRVQA
;
A
#
# COMPACT_ATOMS: atom_id res chain seq x y z
N MET A 1 -16.30 12.00 -1.65
CA MET A 1 -17.14 12.98 -0.93
C MET A 1 -17.69 13.98 -1.94
N ASN A 2 -19.00 14.30 -1.92
CA ASN A 2 -19.49 15.51 -2.59
C ASN A 2 -18.77 16.71 -1.94
N ALA A 3 -18.00 17.43 -2.74
CA ALA A 3 -17.14 18.51 -2.30
C ALA A 3 -17.93 19.74 -1.83
N LYS A 4 -18.67 19.64 -0.71
CA LYS A 4 -18.75 20.77 0.20
C LYS A 4 -17.34 20.94 0.74
N LYS A 5 -16.63 21.96 0.24
CA LYS A 5 -15.29 22.39 0.64
C LYS A 5 -15.15 22.35 2.17
N MET A 6 -14.71 21.23 2.73
CA MET A 6 -14.19 21.22 4.09
C MET A 6 -12.88 21.97 4.03
N HIS A 7 -12.76 23.01 4.85
CA HIS A 7 -11.54 23.77 5.02
C HIS A 7 -10.37 22.82 5.38
N PRO A 8 -9.10 23.10 5.00
CA PRO A 8 -7.94 22.23 5.32
C PRO A 8 -7.82 21.84 6.80
N SER A 9 -8.40 22.63 7.71
CA SER A 9 -8.51 22.37 9.15
C SER A 9 -9.56 21.32 9.55
N GLY A 10 -10.35 20.79 8.61
CA GLY A 10 -11.43 19.84 8.86
C GLY A 10 -11.00 18.37 8.92
N TYR A 11 -9.78 18.04 8.46
CA TYR A 11 -9.25 16.68 8.55
C TYR A 11 -8.43 16.49 9.83
N PRO A 12 -8.71 15.47 10.66
CA PRO A 12 -7.85 15.11 11.79
C PRO A 12 -6.48 14.60 11.31
N TRP A 13 -5.51 14.53 12.22
CA TRP A 13 -4.12 14.19 11.87
C TRP A 13 -3.95 12.81 11.20
N TRP A 14 -4.77 11.83 11.56
CA TRP A 14 -4.78 10.49 10.96
C TRP A 14 -5.36 10.46 9.53
N LEU A 15 -6.00 11.54 9.06
CA LEU A 15 -6.34 11.81 7.65
C LEU A 15 -5.46 12.91 7.04
N GLY A 16 -4.26 13.12 7.56
CA GLY A 16 -3.39 14.25 7.18
C GLY A 16 -3.18 14.39 5.67
N ASN A 17 -2.97 13.27 4.96
CA ASN A 17 -2.73 13.29 3.52
C ASN A 17 -3.95 13.70 2.68
N ALA A 18 -5.17 13.60 3.22
CA ALA A 18 -6.37 14.09 2.54
C ALA A 18 -6.34 15.61 2.35
N ARG A 19 -5.55 16.34 3.14
CA ARG A 19 -5.34 17.79 3.01
C ARG A 19 -4.57 18.15 1.73
N LEU A 20 -3.85 17.20 1.13
CA LEU A 20 -3.03 17.41 -0.08
C LEU A 20 -3.85 17.33 -1.37
N MET A 21 -5.11 16.90 -1.29
CA MET A 21 -5.95 16.57 -2.45
C MET A 21 -6.06 17.69 -3.48
N ASN A 22 -6.08 18.96 -3.05
CA ASN A 22 -6.21 20.11 -3.95
C ASN A 22 -4.90 20.90 -4.13
N LEU A 23 -3.77 20.33 -3.71
CA LEU A 23 -2.45 20.95 -3.77
C LEU A 23 -1.62 20.23 -4.83
N SER A 24 -1.74 20.65 -6.09
CA SER A 24 -1.22 19.86 -7.23
C SER A 24 0.30 19.63 -7.17
N ASN A 25 1.09 20.61 -6.70
CA ASN A 25 2.54 20.41 -6.54
C ASN A 25 2.84 19.51 -5.34
N THR A 26 2.22 19.74 -4.18
CA THR A 26 2.44 18.89 -3.00
C THR A 26 1.98 17.45 -3.25
N PHE A 27 0.97 17.25 -4.08
CA PHE A 27 0.55 15.93 -4.57
C PHE A 27 1.67 15.26 -5.37
N ILE A 28 2.31 15.98 -6.30
CA ILE A 28 3.47 15.48 -7.06
C ILE A 28 4.63 15.14 -6.11
N VAL A 29 4.97 16.03 -5.17
CA VAL A 29 6.03 15.80 -4.16
C VAL A 29 5.79 14.49 -3.41
N ALA A 30 4.58 14.25 -2.93
CA ALA A 30 4.26 13.03 -2.19
C ALA A 30 4.46 11.76 -3.03
N HIS A 31 4.06 11.77 -4.30
CA HIS A 31 4.20 10.62 -5.19
C HIS A 31 5.65 10.38 -5.62
N VAL A 32 6.40 11.44 -5.92
CA VAL A 32 7.83 11.33 -6.27
C VAL A 32 8.65 10.86 -5.06
N ALA A 33 8.35 11.36 -3.86
CA ALA A 33 8.98 10.87 -2.63
C ALA A 33 8.67 9.38 -2.36
N HIS A 34 7.43 8.94 -2.61
CA HIS A 34 7.08 7.53 -2.50
C HIS A 34 7.80 6.68 -3.55
N ALA A 35 7.90 7.14 -4.80
CA ALA A 35 8.70 6.47 -5.83
C ALA A 35 10.18 6.34 -5.41
N ALA A 36 10.74 7.36 -4.76
CA ALA A 36 12.09 7.29 -4.21
C ALA A 36 12.24 6.19 -3.14
N LEU A 37 11.24 6.00 -2.26
CA LEU A 37 11.23 4.91 -1.28
C LEU A 37 11.20 3.53 -1.94
N ILE A 38 10.42 3.37 -3.02
CA ILE A 38 10.36 2.11 -3.78
C ILE A 38 11.73 1.79 -4.40
N MET A 39 12.37 2.79 -5.02
CA MET A 39 13.71 2.61 -5.62
C MET A 39 14.78 2.34 -4.55
N ALA A 40 14.71 3.02 -3.41
CA ALA A 40 15.61 2.79 -2.28
C ALA A 40 15.44 1.37 -1.71
N TRP A 41 14.21 0.91 -1.57
CA TRP A 41 13.91 -0.45 -1.13
C TRP A 41 14.47 -1.48 -2.13
N ALA A 42 14.20 -1.33 -3.43
CA ALA A 42 14.66 -2.26 -4.45
C ALA A 42 16.19 -2.41 -4.45
N GLY A 43 16.93 -1.28 -4.44
CA GLY A 43 18.38 -1.30 -4.40
C GLY A 43 18.94 -1.79 -3.06
N GLY A 44 18.42 -1.27 -1.95
CA GLY A 44 18.88 -1.61 -0.60
C GLY A 44 18.64 -3.09 -0.25
N PHE A 45 17.45 -3.62 -0.54
CA PHE A 45 17.12 -5.02 -0.29
C PHE A 45 17.88 -5.95 -1.23
N THR A 46 18.19 -5.55 -2.47
CA THR A 46 19.00 -6.38 -3.38
C THR A 46 20.43 -6.52 -2.85
N LEU A 47 21.05 -5.43 -2.35
CA LEU A 47 22.36 -5.52 -1.70
C LEU A 47 22.31 -6.32 -0.40
N PHE A 48 21.24 -6.17 0.39
CA PHE A 48 21.04 -6.94 1.61
C PHE A 48 20.90 -8.45 1.34
N GLU A 49 20.11 -8.82 0.34
CA GLU A 49 19.97 -10.20 -0.11
C GLU A 49 21.31 -10.75 -0.60
N LEU A 50 22.03 -9.98 -1.42
CA LEU A 50 23.33 -10.38 -1.93
C LEU A 50 24.38 -10.57 -0.82
N ALA A 51 24.35 -9.75 0.23
CA ALA A 51 25.25 -9.88 1.38
C ALA A 51 25.02 -11.18 2.18
N LYS A 52 23.85 -11.80 2.05
CA LYS A 52 23.50 -13.07 2.72
C LYS A 52 23.47 -14.27 1.78
N PHE A 53 23.55 -14.03 0.48
CA PHE A 53 23.46 -15.04 -0.55
C PHE A 53 24.64 -16.01 -0.47
N SER A 54 24.32 -17.30 -0.41
CA SER A 54 25.25 -18.42 -0.45
C SER A 54 24.98 -19.23 -1.73
N PRO A 55 25.96 -19.38 -2.64
CA PRO A 55 25.80 -20.17 -3.85
C PRO A 55 25.76 -21.68 -3.58
N GLU A 56 26.14 -22.14 -2.38
CA GLU A 56 26.12 -23.55 -1.99
C GLU A 56 24.70 -24.08 -1.73
N ARG A 57 23.70 -23.20 -1.63
CA ARG A 57 22.31 -23.55 -1.32
C ARG A 57 21.35 -23.05 -2.40
N PRO A 58 20.20 -23.72 -2.61
CA PRO A 58 19.18 -23.23 -3.51
C PRO A 58 18.70 -21.83 -3.10
N MET A 59 18.37 -20.99 -4.08
CA MET A 59 18.00 -19.60 -3.85
C MET A 59 16.71 -19.47 -3.03
N TYR A 60 15.75 -20.35 -3.32
CA TYR A 60 14.44 -20.38 -2.66
C TYR A 60 14.48 -20.76 -1.18
N GLU A 61 15.60 -21.31 -0.69
CA GLU A 61 15.76 -21.68 0.72
C GLU A 61 16.32 -20.57 1.61
N GLN A 62 16.76 -19.47 1.01
CA GLN A 62 17.52 -18.44 1.71
C GLN A 62 16.66 -17.21 2.07
N GLY A 63 15.36 -17.25 1.75
CA GLY A 63 14.45 -16.12 1.97
C GLY A 63 14.73 -14.95 1.03
N LEU A 64 15.14 -15.24 -0.20
CA LEU A 64 15.50 -14.25 -1.21
C LEU A 64 14.30 -13.97 -2.12
N ILE A 65 13.95 -12.70 -2.32
CA ILE A 65 12.81 -12.32 -3.16
C ILE A 65 13.23 -11.47 -4.36
N LEU A 66 14.34 -10.74 -4.32
CA LEU A 66 14.79 -9.89 -5.43
C LEU A 66 15.80 -10.58 -6.33
N LEU A 67 16.77 -11.31 -5.77
CA LEU A 67 17.74 -12.06 -6.58
C LEU A 67 17.09 -13.07 -7.55
N PRO A 68 16.02 -13.82 -7.16
CA PRO A 68 15.28 -14.66 -8.11
C PRO A 68 14.72 -13.91 -9.31
N HIS A 69 14.24 -12.67 -9.13
CA HIS A 69 13.70 -11.88 -10.24
C HIS A 69 14.80 -11.44 -11.21
N LEU A 70 15.99 -11.10 -10.71
CA LEU A 70 17.14 -10.78 -11.55
C LEU A 70 17.66 -12.02 -12.29
N ALA A 71 17.69 -13.17 -11.62
CA ALA A 71 18.07 -14.45 -12.21
C ALA A 71 17.12 -14.88 -13.32
N THR A 72 15.81 -14.70 -13.13
CA THR A 72 14.78 -14.96 -14.16
C THR A 72 14.98 -14.11 -15.42
N LEU A 73 15.42 -12.86 -15.26
CA LEU A 73 15.82 -11.99 -16.37
C LEU A 73 17.14 -12.39 -17.03
N GLY A 74 17.78 -13.47 -16.59
CA GLY A 74 19.01 -14.02 -17.14
C GLY A 74 20.29 -13.30 -16.70
N TRP A 75 20.24 -12.46 -15.66
CA TRP A 75 21.42 -11.76 -15.18
C TRP A 75 22.28 -12.67 -14.32
N GLY A 76 23.53 -12.94 -14.75
CA GLY A 76 24.48 -13.65 -13.90
C GLY A 76 24.21 -15.15 -13.72
N VAL A 77 23.31 -15.71 -14.54
CA VAL A 77 22.87 -17.10 -14.48
C VAL A 77 23.59 -17.94 -15.54
N GLY A 78 24.08 -19.11 -15.14
CA GLY A 78 24.63 -20.15 -16.00
C GLY A 78 23.68 -21.34 -16.19
N PRO A 79 24.16 -22.41 -16.84
CA PRO A 79 23.37 -23.62 -17.04
C PRO A 79 22.84 -24.22 -15.72
N GLY A 80 21.62 -24.75 -15.76
CA GLY A 80 20.94 -25.33 -14.60
C GLY A 80 20.52 -24.32 -13.52
N GLY A 81 20.49 -23.02 -13.86
CA GLY A 81 20.12 -21.97 -12.89
C GLY A 81 21.22 -21.61 -11.89
N GLN A 82 22.46 -22.04 -12.11
CA GLN A 82 23.58 -21.69 -11.21
C GLN A 82 23.93 -20.21 -11.33
N ILE A 83 24.16 -19.54 -10.21
CA ILE A 83 24.58 -18.14 -10.20
C ILE A 83 26.11 -18.07 -10.38
N VAL A 84 26.55 -17.68 -11.57
CA VAL A 84 27.98 -17.65 -11.96
C VAL A 84 28.60 -16.27 -11.86
N ASN A 85 27.80 -15.20 -11.84
CA ASN A 85 28.29 -13.83 -11.74
C ASN A 85 27.30 -12.93 -11.00
N THR A 86 27.71 -12.39 -9.85
CA THR A 86 26.88 -11.52 -9.01
C THR A 86 27.07 -10.02 -9.30
N PHE A 87 28.04 -9.63 -10.12
CA PHE A 87 28.29 -8.23 -10.46
C PHE A 87 27.06 -7.52 -11.06
N PRO A 88 26.27 -8.12 -11.98
CA PRO A 88 25.05 -7.50 -12.48
C PRO A 88 24.06 -7.11 -11.38
N TYR A 89 23.97 -7.91 -10.30
CA TYR A 89 23.09 -7.63 -9.18
C TYR A 89 23.54 -6.38 -8.41
N VAL A 90 24.84 -6.24 -8.15
CA VAL A 90 25.42 -5.04 -7.53
C VAL A 90 25.18 -3.81 -8.40
N ALA A 91 25.41 -3.92 -9.71
CA ALA A 91 25.23 -2.82 -10.66
C ALA A 91 23.76 -2.35 -10.69
N ILE A 92 22.81 -3.29 -10.84
CA ILE A 92 21.37 -2.98 -10.85
C ILE A 92 20.94 -2.37 -9.52
N ALA A 93 21.39 -2.92 -8.38
CA ALA A 93 21.08 -2.36 -7.08
C ALA A 93 21.61 -0.93 -6.91
N SER A 94 22.84 -0.68 -7.37
CA SER A 94 23.47 0.64 -7.35
C SER A 94 22.71 1.65 -8.20
N ILE A 95 22.26 1.26 -9.39
CA ILE A 95 21.41 2.10 -10.26
C ILE A 95 20.12 2.50 -9.54
N HIS A 96 19.45 1.56 -8.85
CA HIS A 96 18.24 1.85 -8.09
C HIS A 96 18.50 2.83 -6.93
N LEU A 97 19.59 2.67 -6.19
CA LEU A 97 19.96 3.58 -5.09
C LEU A 97 20.28 4.99 -5.59
N VAL A 98 21.02 5.11 -6.69
CA VAL A 98 21.31 6.43 -7.30
C VAL A 98 20.01 7.07 -7.80
N ALA A 99 19.15 6.32 -8.48
CA ALA A 99 17.85 6.81 -8.92
C ALA A 99 16.97 7.26 -7.74
N ALA A 100 16.99 6.53 -6.62
CA ALA A 100 16.29 6.92 -5.40
C ALA A 100 16.76 8.29 -4.88
N GLY A 101 18.08 8.53 -4.87
CA GLY A 101 18.66 9.83 -4.50
C GLY A 101 18.20 10.97 -5.42
N VAL A 102 18.16 10.73 -6.73
CA VAL A 102 17.68 11.72 -7.71
C VAL A 102 16.20 12.03 -7.51
N LEU A 103 15.36 11.01 -7.31
CA LEU A 103 13.92 11.21 -7.05
C LEU A 103 13.67 11.95 -5.73
N ALA A 104 14.39 11.60 -4.66
CA ALA A 104 14.30 12.29 -3.38
C ALA A 104 14.75 13.76 -3.50
N GLY A 105 15.83 14.02 -4.22
CA GLY A 105 16.28 15.38 -4.54
C GLY A 105 15.25 16.16 -5.34
N GLY A 106 14.60 15.52 -6.32
CA GLY A 106 13.48 16.11 -7.09
C GLY A 106 12.28 16.46 -6.21
N ALA A 107 11.87 15.56 -5.30
CA ALA A 107 10.78 15.83 -4.36
C ALA A 107 11.13 17.02 -3.43
N TYR A 108 12.36 17.06 -2.91
CA TYR A 108 12.84 18.18 -2.09
C TYR A 108 12.87 19.50 -2.86
N PHE A 109 13.34 19.49 -4.11
CA PHE A 109 13.32 20.65 -4.99
C PHE A 109 11.89 21.17 -5.19
N HIS A 110 10.95 20.30 -5.58
CA HIS A 110 9.55 20.67 -5.77
C HIS A 110 8.91 21.22 -4.50
N GLN A 111 9.25 20.68 -3.33
CA GLN A 111 8.70 21.14 -2.06
C GLN A 111 9.24 22.51 -1.61
N THR A 112 10.49 22.83 -1.97
CA THR A 112 11.17 24.05 -1.49
C THR A 112 11.14 25.20 -2.48
N GLN A 113 11.12 24.91 -3.79
CA GLN A 113 11.24 25.90 -4.85
C GLN A 113 9.90 26.25 -5.50
N LEU A 114 8.88 25.42 -5.35
CA LEU A 114 7.57 25.62 -5.96
C LEU A 114 6.48 25.75 -4.89
N PRO A 115 5.44 26.56 -5.14
CA PRO A 115 4.31 26.71 -4.24
C PRO A 115 3.51 25.41 -4.14
N PRO A 116 2.71 25.21 -3.07
CA PRO A 116 1.94 23.98 -2.86
C PRO A 116 0.99 23.60 -4.00
N SER A 117 0.51 24.58 -4.77
CA SER A 117 -0.34 24.38 -5.94
C SER A 117 0.24 25.09 -7.14
N LEU A 118 0.22 24.42 -8.30
CA LEU A 118 0.82 24.92 -9.55
C LEU A 118 -0.08 25.92 -10.28
N ASP A 119 -1.30 26.17 -9.80
CA ASP A 119 -2.15 27.28 -10.27
C ASP A 119 -1.58 28.65 -9.90
N MET A 120 -0.75 28.71 -8.85
CA MET A 120 -0.05 29.92 -8.42
C MET A 120 1.22 30.22 -9.24
N GLU A 121 1.64 29.29 -10.10
CA GLU A 121 2.85 29.42 -10.91
C GLU A 121 2.59 30.08 -12.26
N PHE A 122 3.66 30.58 -12.89
CA PHE A 122 3.62 31.14 -14.23
C PHE A 122 4.49 30.32 -15.21
N GLY A 123 4.18 30.39 -16.50
CA GLY A 123 5.00 29.76 -17.55
C GLY A 123 4.77 28.26 -17.69
N ARG A 124 5.85 27.46 -17.75
CA ARG A 124 5.76 26.02 -18.06
C ARG A 124 5.19 25.19 -16.92
N ALA A 125 5.51 25.52 -15.67
CA ALA A 125 5.05 24.78 -14.49
C ALA A 125 3.53 24.81 -14.34
N ALA A 126 2.90 25.95 -14.66
CA ALA A 126 1.45 26.11 -14.64
C ALA A 126 0.71 25.12 -15.55
N LYS A 127 1.35 24.62 -16.62
CA LYS A 127 0.77 23.62 -17.54
C LYS A 127 0.55 22.25 -16.88
N PHE A 128 1.21 21.99 -15.75
CA PHE A 128 1.10 20.74 -14.99
C PHE A 128 0.10 20.85 -13.84
N HIS A 129 -0.58 21.98 -13.67
CA HIS A 129 -1.72 22.07 -12.78
C HIS A 129 -2.88 21.21 -13.31
N PHE A 130 -3.59 20.55 -12.40
CA PHE A 130 -4.79 19.79 -12.74
C PHE A 130 -5.81 19.93 -11.62
N THR A 131 -7.08 19.79 -11.99
CA THR A 131 -8.20 19.66 -11.07
C THR A 131 -8.92 18.34 -11.32
N TRP A 132 -9.59 17.81 -10.30
CA TRP A 132 -10.22 16.48 -10.38
C TRP A 132 -11.46 16.43 -11.29
N ASP A 133 -12.06 17.59 -11.58
CA ASP A 133 -13.19 17.77 -12.47
C ASP A 133 -12.79 17.98 -13.94
N ASP A 134 -11.50 18.28 -14.23
CA ASP A 134 -11.00 18.40 -15.59
C ASP A 134 -10.62 17.03 -16.17
N ALA A 135 -11.64 16.31 -16.64
CA ALA A 135 -11.51 15.01 -17.29
C ALA A 135 -10.56 15.01 -18.50
N LYS A 136 -10.40 16.16 -19.20
CA LYS A 136 -9.52 16.27 -20.36
C LYS A 136 -8.06 16.23 -19.93
N THR A 137 -7.68 17.07 -18.95
CA THR A 137 -6.30 17.09 -18.45
C THR A 137 -5.92 15.77 -17.78
N LEU A 138 -6.85 15.16 -17.03
CA LEU A 138 -6.66 13.83 -16.46
C LEU A 138 -6.42 12.75 -17.53
N GLY A 139 -7.14 12.82 -18.66
CA GLY A 139 -6.92 11.94 -19.82
C GLY A 139 -5.53 12.09 -20.43
N VAL A 140 -5.06 13.33 -20.57
CA VAL A 140 -3.69 13.62 -21.06
C VAL A 140 -2.63 13.04 -20.11
N ILE A 141 -2.81 13.20 -18.79
CA ILE A 141 -1.90 12.63 -17.79
C ILE A 141 -1.89 11.10 -17.91
N LEU A 142 -3.07 10.46 -17.96
CA LEU A 142 -3.20 9.01 -18.14
C LEU A 142 -2.46 8.54 -19.40
N GLY A 143 -2.69 9.21 -20.54
CA GLY A 143 -2.09 8.81 -21.80
C GLY A 143 -0.55 8.82 -21.77
N HIS A 144 0.08 9.82 -21.14
CA HIS A 144 1.54 9.83 -20.97
C HIS A 144 2.05 8.66 -20.11
N HIS A 145 1.33 8.30 -19.05
CA HIS A 145 1.70 7.14 -18.23
C HIS A 145 1.56 5.82 -19.00
N LEU A 146 0.51 5.69 -19.83
CA LEU A 146 0.35 4.52 -20.72
C LEU A 146 1.51 4.40 -21.71
N LEU A 147 1.99 5.51 -22.26
CA LEU A 147 3.17 5.50 -23.13
C LEU A 147 4.41 4.98 -22.38
N ILE A 148 4.64 5.44 -21.16
CA ILE A 148 5.78 5.00 -20.33
C ILE A 148 5.68 3.51 -20.01
N LEU A 149 4.48 3.01 -19.65
CA LEU A 149 4.25 1.58 -19.40
C LEU A 149 4.44 0.74 -20.67
N GLY A 150 3.99 1.23 -21.83
CA GLY A 150 4.20 0.58 -23.13
C GLY A 150 5.68 0.44 -23.46
N LEU A 151 6.46 1.51 -23.28
CA LEU A 151 7.92 1.46 -23.40
C LEU A 151 8.55 0.49 -22.41
N GLY A 152 8.07 0.45 -21.16
CA GLY A 152 8.53 -0.51 -20.15
C GLY A 152 8.31 -1.96 -20.57
N SER A 153 7.15 -2.28 -21.16
CA SER A 153 6.86 -3.61 -21.71
C SER A 153 7.84 -3.98 -22.84
N LEU A 154 8.12 -3.04 -23.74
CA LEU A 154 9.08 -3.25 -24.84
C LEU A 154 10.54 -3.35 -24.37
N LEU A 155 10.89 -2.80 -23.20
CA LEU A 155 12.22 -3.02 -22.61
C LEU A 155 12.43 -4.47 -22.20
N LEU A 156 11.39 -5.18 -21.74
CA LEU A 156 11.47 -6.63 -21.50
C LEU A 156 11.66 -7.39 -22.81
N VAL A 157 10.93 -7.01 -23.86
CA VAL A 157 11.11 -7.59 -25.20
C VAL A 157 12.54 -7.38 -25.69
N ALA A 158 13.08 -6.17 -25.57
CA ALA A 158 14.45 -5.87 -25.94
C ALA A 158 15.46 -6.69 -25.10
N LYS A 159 15.19 -6.89 -23.80
CA LYS A 159 16.01 -7.77 -22.95
C LYS A 159 16.02 -9.21 -23.46
N ALA A 160 14.85 -9.74 -23.84
CA ALA A 160 14.68 -11.11 -24.28
C ALA A 160 15.26 -11.38 -25.68
N MET A 161 15.13 -10.42 -26.60
CA MET A 161 15.49 -10.62 -28.01
C MET A 161 16.90 -10.13 -28.36
N VAL A 162 17.40 -9.10 -27.65
CA VAL A 162 18.63 -8.39 -28.03
C VAL A 162 19.66 -8.43 -26.90
N PHE A 163 19.26 -8.13 -25.66
CA PHE A 163 20.21 -7.97 -24.56
C PHE A 163 20.37 -9.25 -23.71
N GLY A 164 20.90 -10.30 -24.34
CA GLY A 164 21.36 -11.51 -23.65
C GLY A 164 20.29 -12.53 -23.28
N GLY A 165 19.00 -12.25 -23.48
CA GLY A 165 17.95 -13.26 -23.38
C GLY A 165 17.26 -13.34 -22.02
N LEU A 166 16.44 -14.37 -21.84
CA LEU A 166 15.79 -14.70 -20.56
C LEU A 166 16.18 -16.11 -20.13
N TYR A 167 16.04 -16.41 -18.85
CA TYR A 167 16.17 -17.79 -18.38
C TYR A 167 14.96 -18.61 -18.84
N ASP A 168 15.21 -19.70 -19.56
CA ASP A 168 14.18 -20.67 -19.94
C ASP A 168 14.22 -21.86 -18.97
N ALA A 169 13.16 -21.99 -18.16
CA ALA A 169 13.02 -23.09 -17.20
C ALA A 169 12.91 -24.46 -17.86
N ASN A 170 12.43 -24.55 -19.11
CA ASN A 170 12.29 -25.83 -19.82
C ASN A 170 13.66 -26.39 -20.25
N THR A 171 14.60 -25.51 -20.59
CA THR A 171 15.95 -25.90 -21.03
C THR A 171 17.00 -25.72 -19.92
N GLY A 172 16.65 -25.03 -18.84
CA GLY A 172 17.55 -24.69 -17.73
C GLY A 172 18.68 -23.75 -18.14
N GLN A 173 18.49 -22.89 -19.15
CA GLN A 173 19.55 -22.04 -19.71
C GLN A 173 19.01 -20.65 -20.05
N VAL A 174 19.90 -19.65 -20.00
CA VAL A 174 19.60 -18.33 -20.54
C VAL A 174 19.73 -18.38 -22.06
N ARG A 175 18.65 -17.99 -22.77
CA ARG A 175 18.63 -17.97 -24.23
C ARG A 175 17.97 -16.73 -24.79
N LEU A 176 18.39 -16.33 -25.99
CA LEU A 176 17.73 -15.31 -26.77
C LEU A 176 16.43 -15.86 -27.37
N VAL A 177 15.38 -15.05 -27.33
CA VAL A 177 14.10 -15.35 -27.98
C VAL A 177 14.14 -14.74 -29.38
N THR A 178 14.40 -15.55 -30.39
CA THR A 178 14.58 -15.06 -31.77
C THR A 178 13.27 -14.99 -32.57
N ALA A 179 12.30 -15.83 -32.23
CA ALA A 179 11.02 -15.93 -32.93
C ALA A 179 9.85 -15.85 -31.94
N PRO A 180 9.54 -14.65 -31.39
CA PRO A 180 8.39 -14.48 -30.49
C PRO A 180 7.08 -14.77 -31.23
N THR A 181 6.08 -15.29 -30.52
CA THR A 181 4.78 -15.59 -31.11
C THR A 181 4.04 -14.30 -31.44
N LEU A 182 3.80 -14.05 -32.72
CA LEU A 182 3.03 -12.90 -33.20
C LEU A 182 1.64 -13.27 -33.69
N ASP A 183 1.32 -14.56 -33.75
CA ASP A 183 -0.02 -15.02 -34.12
C ASP A 183 -1.06 -14.59 -33.07
N PHE A 184 -2.00 -13.76 -33.50
CA PHE A 184 -3.05 -13.24 -32.63
C PHE A 184 -3.96 -14.36 -32.10
N ALA A 185 -4.27 -15.38 -32.91
CA ALA A 185 -5.18 -16.45 -32.49
C ALA A 185 -4.60 -17.25 -31.32
N THR A 186 -3.32 -17.59 -31.38
CA THR A 186 -2.59 -18.25 -30.30
C THR A 186 -2.61 -17.40 -29.04
N LEU A 187 -2.20 -16.13 -29.11
CA LEU A 187 -2.15 -15.27 -27.91
C LEU A 187 -3.54 -14.97 -27.33
N TRP A 188 -4.55 -14.80 -28.20
CA TRP A 188 -5.94 -14.59 -27.78
C TRP A 188 -6.52 -15.82 -27.07
N ASN A 189 -6.01 -17.02 -27.34
CA ASN A 189 -6.45 -18.24 -26.69
C ASN A 189 -6.21 -18.22 -25.17
N TYR A 190 -5.13 -17.57 -24.71
CA TYR A 190 -4.77 -17.46 -23.30
C TYR A 190 -5.83 -16.75 -22.42
N ARG A 191 -6.83 -16.07 -22.99
CA ARG A 191 -7.91 -15.43 -22.22
C ARG A 191 -8.71 -16.38 -21.31
N THR A 192 -8.68 -17.70 -21.57
CA THR A 192 -9.35 -18.71 -20.72
C THR A 192 -8.40 -19.40 -19.75
N HIS A 193 -7.09 -19.25 -19.93
CA HIS A 193 -6.02 -19.93 -19.18
C HIS A 193 -4.80 -19.01 -19.06
N LEU A 194 -5.03 -17.79 -18.55
CA LEU A 194 -4.07 -16.67 -18.61
C LEU A 194 -2.72 -16.99 -17.95
N PHE A 195 -2.72 -17.95 -17.04
CA PHE A 195 -1.59 -18.25 -16.18
C PHE A 195 -0.76 -19.47 -16.64
N ASP A 196 -1.19 -20.13 -17.71
CA ASP A 196 -0.62 -21.40 -18.20
C ASP A 196 0.45 -21.18 -19.30
N VAL A 197 1.01 -19.96 -19.38
CA VAL A 197 2.10 -19.64 -20.32
C VAL A 197 3.32 -20.48 -19.97
N ASN A 198 3.76 -21.31 -20.91
CA ASN A 198 4.77 -22.36 -20.66
C ASN A 198 6.00 -22.29 -21.60
N ASN A 199 6.08 -21.28 -22.46
CA ASN A 199 7.24 -21.01 -23.32
C ASN A 199 7.55 -19.51 -23.40
N LEU A 200 8.80 -19.18 -23.70
CA LEU A 200 9.26 -17.78 -23.73
C LEU A 200 8.74 -17.02 -24.95
N GLU A 201 8.48 -17.69 -26.06
CA GLU A 201 8.00 -17.10 -27.30
C GLU A 201 6.63 -16.44 -27.11
N ASP A 202 5.71 -17.10 -26.40
CA ASP A 202 4.40 -16.57 -26.05
C ASP A 202 4.49 -15.48 -24.98
N LEU A 203 5.39 -15.64 -24.00
CA LEU A 203 5.63 -14.62 -22.98
C LEU A 203 6.10 -13.31 -23.62
N VAL A 204 7.13 -13.37 -24.49
CA VAL A 204 7.67 -12.20 -25.18
C VAL A 204 6.67 -11.66 -26.20
N GLY A 205 6.01 -12.54 -26.97
CA GLY A 205 4.95 -12.19 -27.92
C GLY A 205 3.81 -11.42 -27.26
N GLY A 206 3.32 -11.88 -26.11
CA GLY A 206 2.30 -11.20 -25.32
C GLY A 206 2.74 -9.79 -24.89
N HIS A 207 4.00 -9.61 -24.46
CA HIS A 207 4.53 -8.29 -24.10
C HIS A 207 4.67 -7.35 -25.31
N ILE A 208 4.92 -7.86 -26.52
CA ILE A 208 4.86 -7.04 -27.75
C ILE A 208 3.45 -6.49 -27.95
N TYR A 209 2.42 -7.33 -27.81
CA TYR A 209 1.02 -6.91 -27.95
C TYR A 209 0.61 -5.92 -26.86
N VAL A 210 0.97 -6.17 -25.60
CA VAL A 210 0.70 -5.25 -24.49
C VAL A 210 1.42 -3.92 -24.71
N GLY A 211 2.69 -3.94 -25.10
CA GLY A 211 3.46 -2.74 -25.43
C GLY A 211 2.80 -1.92 -26.52
N ALA A 212 2.41 -2.56 -27.64
CA ALA A 212 1.71 -1.90 -28.73
C ALA A 212 0.35 -1.32 -28.29
N LEU A 213 -0.45 -2.09 -27.54
CA LEU A 213 -1.75 -1.65 -27.02
C LEU A 213 -1.62 -0.43 -26.10
N LEU A 214 -0.65 -0.44 -25.19
CA LEU A 214 -0.40 0.66 -24.27
C LEU A 214 0.10 1.92 -25.00
N LEU A 215 0.94 1.77 -26.04
CA LEU A 215 1.39 2.89 -26.86
C LEU A 215 0.24 3.51 -27.65
N LEU A 216 -0.55 2.69 -28.36
CA LEU A 216 -1.71 3.15 -29.12
C LEU A 216 -2.77 3.77 -28.20
N GLY A 217 -3.07 3.12 -27.08
CA GLY A 217 -3.98 3.64 -26.06
C GLY A 217 -3.48 4.94 -25.43
N GLY A 218 -2.17 5.07 -25.19
CA GLY A 218 -1.56 6.28 -24.68
C GLY A 218 -1.71 7.47 -25.63
N VAL A 219 -1.41 7.27 -26.92
CA VAL A 219 -1.65 8.29 -27.96
C VAL A 219 -3.14 8.64 -28.04
N TRP A 220 -4.03 7.64 -28.04
CA TRP A 220 -5.47 7.85 -28.05
C TRP A 220 -5.95 8.72 -26.89
N HIS A 221 -5.55 8.40 -25.65
CA HIS A 221 -5.95 9.14 -24.45
C HIS A 221 -5.38 10.56 -24.37
N ILE A 222 -4.26 10.84 -25.06
CA ILE A 222 -3.73 12.21 -25.21
C ILE A 222 -4.57 13.02 -26.20
N LEU A 223 -4.99 12.40 -27.31
CA LEU A 223 -5.65 13.10 -28.41
C LEU A 223 -7.17 13.24 -28.21
N VAL A 224 -7.81 12.24 -27.60
CA VAL A 224 -9.27 12.14 -27.51
C VAL A 224 -9.72 12.35 -26.06
N PRO A 225 -10.46 13.43 -25.76
CA PRO A 225 -11.02 13.62 -24.43
C PRO A 225 -12.10 12.58 -24.11
N PRO A 226 -12.40 12.30 -22.83
CA PRO A 226 -13.43 11.35 -22.45
C PRO A 226 -14.79 11.71 -23.04
N PHE A 227 -15.47 10.73 -23.66
CA PHE A 227 -16.80 10.90 -24.21
C PHE A 227 -17.84 11.25 -23.14
N GLU A 228 -18.95 11.88 -23.53
CA GLU A 228 -20.02 12.29 -22.60
C GLU A 228 -20.60 11.12 -21.81
N TRP A 229 -20.77 9.95 -22.44
CA TRP A 229 -21.28 8.77 -21.74
C TRP A 229 -20.30 8.26 -20.66
N VAL A 230 -18.99 8.42 -20.86
CA VAL A 230 -17.96 8.10 -19.85
C VAL A 230 -18.08 9.07 -18.69
N LYS A 231 -18.18 10.37 -18.98
CA LYS A 231 -18.40 11.42 -17.96
C LYS A 231 -19.70 11.21 -17.17
N ALA A 232 -20.73 10.67 -17.79
CA ALA A 232 -22.00 10.35 -17.14
C ALA A 232 -21.94 9.11 -16.24
N ARG A 233 -21.03 8.16 -16.49
CA ARG A 233 -20.99 6.87 -15.79
C ARG A 233 -19.90 6.78 -14.72
N PHE A 234 -18.79 7.50 -14.89
CA PHE A 234 -17.62 7.47 -14.02
C PHE A 234 -17.55 8.71 -13.13
N LEU A 235 -16.93 8.54 -11.95
CA LEU A 235 -16.77 9.57 -10.94
C LEU A 235 -15.44 10.30 -11.12
N PHE A 236 -15.49 11.51 -11.67
CA PHE A 236 -14.34 12.41 -11.77
C PHE A 236 -14.14 13.18 -10.46
N SER A 237 -13.56 12.49 -9.49
CA SER A 237 -13.18 13.03 -8.18
C SER A 237 -11.91 12.33 -7.69
N ALA A 238 -11.19 12.92 -6.74
CA ALA A 238 -9.99 12.31 -6.19
C ALA A 238 -10.24 10.89 -5.63
N ASP A 239 -11.28 10.74 -4.78
CA ASP A 239 -11.68 9.43 -4.25
C ASP A 239 -12.10 8.46 -5.36
N GLY A 240 -12.81 8.95 -6.39
CA GLY A 240 -13.28 8.13 -7.50
C GLY A 240 -12.12 7.56 -8.32
N ILE A 241 -11.21 8.42 -8.79
CA ILE A 241 -10.05 8.01 -9.59
C ILE A 241 -9.11 7.12 -8.77
N LEU A 242 -8.87 7.47 -7.50
CA LEU A 242 -8.10 6.62 -6.59
C LEU A 242 -8.75 5.23 -6.43
N SER A 243 -10.08 5.15 -6.29
CA SER A 243 -10.78 3.87 -6.14
C SER A 243 -10.62 2.95 -7.35
N TYR A 244 -10.63 3.50 -8.57
CA TYR A 244 -10.42 2.74 -9.80
C TYR A 244 -8.98 2.19 -9.87
N SER A 245 -7.99 3.01 -9.51
CA SER A 245 -6.59 2.58 -9.45
C SER A 245 -6.34 1.50 -8.38
N LEU A 246 -6.94 1.65 -7.19
CA LEU A 246 -6.86 0.64 -6.12
C LEU A 246 -7.49 -0.69 -6.55
N PHE A 247 -8.61 -0.64 -7.29
CA PHE A 247 -9.21 -1.85 -7.86
C PHE A 247 -8.29 -2.50 -8.90
N GLY A 248 -7.72 -1.70 -9.81
CA GLY A 248 -6.77 -2.19 -10.81
C GLY A 248 -5.53 -2.86 -10.19
N ILE A 249 -4.96 -2.26 -9.14
CA ILE A 249 -3.82 -2.84 -8.39
C ILE A 249 -4.25 -4.12 -7.65
N ALA A 250 -5.45 -4.17 -7.08
CA ALA A 250 -5.95 -5.39 -6.45
C ALA A 250 -6.07 -6.55 -7.46
N LEU A 251 -6.63 -6.29 -8.65
CA LEU A 251 -6.69 -7.29 -9.72
C LEU A 251 -5.29 -7.76 -10.14
N ALA A 252 -4.36 -6.82 -10.34
CA ALA A 252 -2.98 -7.14 -10.68
C ALA A 252 -2.28 -7.94 -9.57
N GLY A 253 -2.54 -7.62 -8.30
CA GLY A 253 -1.98 -8.33 -7.15
C GLY A 253 -2.52 -9.76 -7.00
N PHE A 254 -3.82 -9.99 -7.23
CA PHE A 254 -4.38 -11.33 -7.27
C PHE A 254 -3.84 -12.14 -8.45
N ALA A 255 -3.73 -11.52 -9.63
CA ALA A 255 -3.12 -12.14 -10.80
C ALA A 255 -1.64 -12.50 -10.56
N ALA A 256 -0.85 -11.59 -9.99
CA ALA A 256 0.56 -11.81 -9.65
C ALA A 256 0.71 -12.91 -8.59
N SER A 257 -0.16 -12.94 -7.59
CA SER A 257 -0.20 -13.98 -6.56
C SER A 257 -0.44 -15.37 -7.17
N TYR A 258 -1.45 -15.49 -8.04
CA TYR A 258 -1.76 -16.75 -8.73
C TYR A 258 -0.61 -17.17 -9.67
N TYR A 259 -0.10 -16.24 -10.48
CA TYR A 259 0.99 -16.52 -11.42
C TYR A 259 2.26 -16.95 -10.69
N CYS A 260 2.60 -16.28 -9.58
CA CYS A 260 3.71 -16.68 -8.72
C CYS A 260 3.48 -18.06 -8.08
N GLY A 261 2.26 -18.36 -7.64
CA GLY A 261 1.93 -19.65 -7.02
C GLY A 261 2.12 -20.85 -7.94
N PHE A 262 1.70 -20.73 -9.21
CA PHE A 262 1.53 -21.89 -10.09
C PHE A 262 2.40 -21.91 -11.35
N ASN A 263 2.83 -20.77 -11.87
CA ASN A 263 3.60 -20.75 -13.11
C ASN A 263 5.06 -21.15 -12.85
N SER A 264 5.59 -22.08 -13.66
CA SER A 264 6.97 -22.58 -13.56
C SER A 264 7.92 -21.97 -14.58
N LEU A 265 7.42 -21.19 -15.55
CA LEU A 265 8.25 -20.53 -16.57
C LEU A 265 8.72 -19.15 -16.07
N ALA A 266 7.77 -18.26 -15.79
CA ALA A 266 8.02 -16.90 -15.32
C ALA A 266 8.48 -16.87 -13.86
N TYR A 267 8.21 -17.94 -13.11
CA TYR A 267 8.80 -18.20 -11.80
C TYR A 267 9.45 -19.58 -11.82
N PRO A 268 10.71 -19.70 -12.31
CA PRO A 268 11.42 -20.97 -12.38
C PRO A 268 11.54 -21.66 -11.02
N VAL A 269 11.41 -22.98 -11.00
CA VAL A 269 11.44 -23.77 -9.75
C VAL A 269 12.82 -23.75 -9.09
N GLU A 270 13.87 -23.57 -9.88
CA GLU A 270 15.27 -23.45 -9.44
C GLU A 270 15.49 -22.20 -8.57
N PHE A 271 14.76 -21.11 -8.85
CA PHE A 271 14.92 -19.84 -8.14
C PHE A 271 13.89 -19.63 -7.04
N TYR A 272 12.64 -20.04 -7.28
CA TYR A 272 11.53 -19.74 -6.38
C TYR A 272 11.05 -20.93 -5.56
N GLY A 273 11.47 -22.14 -5.91
CA GLY A 273 11.03 -23.40 -5.31
C GLY A 273 9.84 -24.02 -6.06
N PRO A 274 9.36 -25.18 -5.61
CA PRO A 274 8.27 -25.91 -6.25
C PRO A 274 7.00 -25.08 -6.34
N THR A 275 6.12 -25.42 -7.28
CA THR A 275 4.79 -24.82 -7.42
C THR A 275 3.95 -25.11 -6.19
N LEU A 276 3.06 -24.17 -5.84
CA LEU A 276 2.28 -24.23 -4.61
C LEU A 276 0.94 -24.91 -4.83
N GLU A 277 0.31 -25.29 -3.72
CA GLU A 277 -1.11 -25.62 -3.66
C GLU A 277 -1.87 -24.52 -2.92
N LEU A 278 -3.14 -24.31 -3.30
CA LEU A 278 -4.02 -23.35 -2.65
C LEU A 278 -4.93 -24.07 -1.67
N LYS A 279 -4.86 -23.71 -0.39
CA LYS A 279 -5.81 -24.18 0.62
C LYS A 279 -6.86 -23.11 0.89
N SER A 280 -8.12 -23.45 0.64
CA SER A 280 -9.26 -22.63 1.02
C SER A 280 -9.66 -22.93 2.48
N ALA A 281 -9.03 -22.25 3.43
CA ALA A 281 -9.39 -22.30 4.85
C ALA A 281 -10.14 -21.01 5.27
N PHE A 282 -10.01 -20.56 6.52
CA PHE A 282 -10.60 -19.29 6.99
C PHE A 282 -10.14 -18.11 6.11
N THR A 283 -8.86 -18.05 5.78
CA THR A 283 -8.34 -17.23 4.68
C THR A 283 -7.69 -18.14 3.63
N PRO A 284 -7.89 -17.88 2.32
CA PRO A 284 -7.15 -18.58 1.29
C PRO A 284 -5.66 -18.31 1.43
N TYR A 285 -4.85 -19.37 1.38
CA TYR A 285 -3.40 -19.24 1.43
C TYR A 285 -2.72 -20.30 0.57
N TYR A 286 -1.57 -19.93 0.03
CA TYR A 286 -0.72 -20.85 -0.73
C TYR A 286 0.26 -21.53 0.20
N PHE A 287 0.49 -22.81 -0.01
CA PHE A 287 1.48 -23.57 0.75
C PHE A 287 2.28 -24.49 -0.17
N ASP A 288 3.49 -24.81 0.26
CA ASP A 288 4.31 -25.83 -0.38
C ASP A 288 4.01 -27.17 0.30
N PRO A 289 3.48 -28.19 -0.40
CA PRO A 289 3.25 -29.52 0.16
C PRO A 289 4.51 -30.18 0.74
N ASN A 290 5.67 -29.85 0.17
CA ASN A 290 6.96 -30.39 0.58
C ASN A 290 7.63 -29.56 1.68
N GLN A 291 7.01 -28.45 2.11
CA GLN A 291 7.51 -27.55 3.16
C GLN A 291 8.97 -27.11 2.93
N THR A 292 9.34 -26.81 1.69
CA THR A 292 10.71 -26.39 1.36
C THR A 292 10.97 -24.94 1.80
N GLY A 293 12.23 -24.66 2.11
CA GLY A 293 12.73 -23.30 2.30
C GLY A 293 13.08 -22.90 3.74
N ALA A 294 13.53 -21.66 3.92
CA ALA A 294 13.81 -21.12 5.25
C ALA A 294 12.53 -21.09 6.09
N TRP A 295 12.58 -21.66 7.29
CA TRP A 295 11.43 -21.74 8.19
C TRP A 295 10.22 -22.47 7.58
N ASN A 296 10.45 -23.39 6.64
CA ASN A 296 9.43 -24.12 5.87
C ASN A 296 8.64 -23.26 4.88
N TYR A 297 9.18 -22.10 4.49
CA TYR A 297 8.58 -21.20 3.50
C TYR A 297 9.58 -20.85 2.41
N SER A 298 9.31 -21.31 1.18
CA SER A 298 10.08 -20.92 0.00
C SER A 298 9.81 -19.46 -0.38
N SER A 299 10.70 -18.87 -1.18
CA SER A 299 10.51 -17.54 -1.75
C SER A 299 9.17 -17.40 -2.48
N ARG A 300 8.71 -18.45 -3.17
CA ARG A 300 7.40 -18.49 -3.82
C ARG A 300 6.26 -18.36 -2.81
N VAL A 301 6.32 -19.07 -1.68
CA VAL A 301 5.27 -19.01 -0.64
C VAL A 301 5.15 -17.59 -0.08
N TRP A 302 6.28 -16.93 0.20
CA TRP A 302 6.30 -15.54 0.66
C TRP A 302 5.65 -14.60 -0.35
N LEU A 303 6.09 -14.65 -1.61
CA LEU A 303 5.60 -13.76 -2.66
C LEU A 303 4.11 -13.98 -2.95
N ALA A 304 3.67 -15.22 -3.14
CA ALA A 304 2.28 -15.53 -3.47
C ALA A 304 1.31 -15.07 -2.37
N ASN A 305 1.62 -15.38 -1.10
CA ASN A 305 0.74 -15.00 0.01
C ASN A 305 0.79 -13.49 0.31
N ALA A 306 1.97 -12.87 0.31
CA ALA A 306 2.07 -11.44 0.56
C ALA A 306 1.28 -10.62 -0.48
N HIS A 307 1.41 -10.96 -1.76
CA HIS A 307 0.65 -10.29 -2.82
C HIS A 307 -0.85 -10.58 -2.72
N PHE A 308 -1.26 -11.79 -2.32
CA PHE A 308 -2.67 -12.11 -2.11
C PHE A 308 -3.31 -11.22 -1.04
N TYR A 309 -2.67 -11.12 0.13
CA TYR A 309 -3.21 -10.35 1.24
C TYR A 309 -3.11 -8.84 1.00
N LEU A 310 -2.04 -8.36 0.36
CA LEU A 310 -1.96 -6.97 -0.08
C LEU A 310 -3.07 -6.64 -1.08
N ALA A 311 -3.30 -7.49 -2.09
CA ALA A 311 -4.37 -7.34 -3.06
C ALA A 311 -5.75 -7.29 -2.41
N PHE A 312 -5.98 -8.15 -1.40
CA PHE A 312 -7.18 -8.11 -0.58
C PHE A 312 -7.35 -6.72 0.06
N PHE A 313 -6.36 -6.20 0.80
CA PHE A 313 -6.46 -4.87 1.41
C PHE A 313 -6.60 -3.72 0.40
N PHE A 314 -5.97 -3.83 -0.79
CA PHE A 314 -6.19 -2.89 -1.89
C PHE A 314 -7.64 -2.93 -2.40
N LEU A 315 -8.26 -4.11 -2.46
CA LEU A 315 -9.67 -4.25 -2.82
C LEU A 315 -10.58 -3.58 -1.78
N GLN A 316 -10.33 -3.77 -0.48
CA GLN A 316 -11.09 -3.05 0.54
C GLN A 316 -10.87 -1.53 0.47
N GLY A 317 -9.64 -1.08 0.22
CA GLY A 317 -9.33 0.33 -0.02
C GLY A 317 -10.13 0.90 -1.20
N SER A 318 -10.22 0.15 -2.30
CA SER A 318 -11.04 0.53 -3.45
C SER A 318 -12.52 0.68 -3.07
N LEU A 319 -13.10 -0.33 -2.41
CA LEU A 319 -14.50 -0.30 -1.97
C LEU A 319 -14.78 0.88 -1.04
N TRP A 320 -13.88 1.14 -0.11
CA TRP A 320 -13.94 2.28 0.81
C TRP A 320 -13.96 3.63 0.08
N HIS A 321 -12.98 3.86 -0.79
CA HIS A 321 -12.88 5.13 -1.53
C HIS A 321 -14.02 5.30 -2.54
N PHE A 322 -14.45 4.21 -3.19
CA PHE A 322 -15.58 4.25 -4.12
C PHE A 322 -16.89 4.65 -3.42
N GLN A 323 -17.19 4.03 -2.26
CA GLN A 323 -18.36 4.39 -1.46
C GLN A 323 -18.30 5.86 -1.02
N ARG A 324 -17.13 6.34 -0.58
CA ARG A 324 -16.92 7.76 -0.24
C ARG A 324 -17.13 8.67 -1.45
N ALA A 325 -16.66 8.28 -2.64
CA ALA A 325 -16.88 9.02 -3.88
C ALA A 325 -18.38 9.12 -4.21
N MET A 326 -19.14 8.04 -4.00
CA MET A 326 -20.61 7.99 -4.14
C MET A 326 -21.39 8.78 -3.09
N GLY A 327 -20.71 9.28 -2.04
CA GLY A 327 -21.33 10.11 -0.99
C GLY A 327 -21.65 9.38 0.31
N PHE A 328 -21.12 8.17 0.53
CA PHE A 328 -21.23 7.46 1.80
C PHE A 328 -20.49 8.24 2.91
N ASP A 329 -21.22 8.54 3.99
CA ASP A 329 -20.71 9.24 5.17
C ASP A 329 -20.73 8.30 6.39
N VAL A 330 -19.54 7.88 6.78
CA VAL A 330 -19.31 6.98 7.92
C VAL A 330 -19.65 7.65 9.25
N GLY A 331 -19.48 8.97 9.35
CA GLY A 331 -19.87 9.73 10.54
C GLY A 331 -21.38 9.65 10.74
N LYS A 332 -22.14 9.83 9.65
CA LYS A 332 -23.60 9.65 9.66
C LYS A 332 -24.00 8.21 9.98
N MET A 333 -23.34 7.21 9.39
CA MET A 333 -23.60 5.79 9.71
C MET A 333 -23.34 5.49 11.19
N LEU A 334 -22.22 5.99 11.74
CA LEU A 334 -21.87 5.78 13.15
C LEU A 334 -22.87 6.47 14.09
N GLN A 335 -23.30 7.68 13.75
CA GLN A 335 -24.35 8.39 14.48
C GLN A 335 -25.66 7.61 14.49
N LEU A 336 -26.09 7.09 13.32
CA LEU A 336 -27.28 6.25 13.23
C LEU A 336 -27.13 4.97 14.04
N TRP A 337 -25.99 4.29 13.98
CA TRP A 337 -25.73 3.10 14.79
C TRP A 337 -25.75 3.39 16.29
N GLN A 338 -25.16 4.52 16.71
CA GLN A 338 -25.20 4.97 18.11
C GLN A 338 -26.64 5.28 18.56
N GLN A 339 -27.43 5.95 17.72
CA GLN A 339 -28.84 6.23 17.97
C GLN A 339 -29.64 4.93 18.09
N SER A 340 -29.51 3.99 17.14
CA SER A 340 -30.20 2.70 17.20
C SER A 340 -29.80 1.88 18.44
N ARG A 341 -28.54 1.93 18.87
CA ARG A 341 -28.12 1.30 20.13
C ARG A 341 -28.78 1.94 21.35
N GLN A 342 -28.90 3.27 21.38
CA GLN A 342 -29.58 3.99 22.46
C GLN A 342 -31.09 3.67 22.49
N GLU A 343 -31.72 3.58 21.32
CA GLU A 343 -33.12 3.14 21.17
C GLU A 343 -33.32 1.70 21.66
N MET A 344 -32.44 0.76 21.30
CA MET A 344 -32.51 -0.62 21.81
C MET A 344 -32.33 -0.70 23.34
N THR A 345 -31.43 0.10 23.92
CA THR A 345 -31.24 0.12 25.38
C THR A 345 -32.38 0.82 26.13
N SER A 346 -33.10 1.74 25.48
CA SER A 346 -34.26 2.43 26.06
C SER A 346 -35.59 1.68 25.82
N GLN A 347 -35.66 0.83 24.80
CA GLN A 347 -36.76 -0.12 24.56
C GLN A 347 -36.59 -1.45 25.34
N SER A 348 -36.07 -1.41 26.57
CA SER A 348 -36.13 -2.52 27.53
C SER A 348 -37.55 -2.85 28.03
N VAL A 349 -38.60 -2.51 27.26
CA VAL A 349 -40.03 -2.71 27.60
C VAL A 349 -40.67 -3.88 26.84
N TYR A 350 -39.95 -4.57 25.95
CA TYR A 350 -40.37 -5.90 25.48
C TYR A 350 -39.47 -6.99 26.06
N GLN A 351 -39.47 -7.12 27.38
CA GLN A 351 -39.50 -8.47 27.93
C GLN A 351 -40.76 -9.13 27.37
N VAL A 352 -40.63 -9.89 26.29
CA VAL A 352 -41.61 -10.96 26.03
C VAL A 352 -41.44 -11.91 27.22
N GLN A 353 -42.23 -11.71 28.26
CA GLN A 353 -42.40 -12.72 29.28
C GLN A 353 -43.07 -13.90 28.60
N PHE A 354 -42.29 -14.91 28.26
CA PHE A 354 -42.84 -16.23 28.00
C PHE A 354 -43.46 -16.72 29.32
N GLN A 355 -44.76 -16.48 29.53
CA GLN A 355 -45.51 -17.25 30.50
C GLN A 355 -45.67 -18.65 29.89
N CYS A 356 -44.74 -19.55 30.20
CA CYS A 356 -44.99 -20.98 30.04
C CYS A 356 -46.18 -21.35 30.92
N ARG A 357 -47.37 -21.46 30.33
CA ARG A 357 -48.46 -22.22 30.93
C ARG A 357 -48.23 -23.68 30.58
N PRO A 358 -48.12 -24.60 31.56
CA PRO A 358 -48.10 -26.02 31.25
C PRO A 358 -49.42 -26.38 30.58
N GLN A 359 -49.38 -26.83 29.32
CA GLN A 359 -50.52 -27.49 28.71
C GLN A 359 -50.62 -28.91 29.26
N PRO A 360 -51.83 -29.43 29.50
CA PRO A 360 -52.02 -30.80 29.95
C PRO A 360 -51.60 -31.77 28.83
N ASP A 361 -50.76 -32.73 29.22
CA ASP A 361 -50.25 -33.83 28.39
C ASP A 361 -51.37 -34.52 27.61
N PHE A 362 -51.28 -34.47 26.29
CA PHE A 362 -51.87 -35.50 25.43
C PHE A 362 -50.78 -36.04 24.52
N ALA A 363 -50.46 -37.30 24.81
CA ALA A 363 -49.41 -38.12 24.22
C ALA A 363 -49.32 -38.02 22.70
N THR A 364 -48.10 -37.97 22.18
CA THR A 364 -47.69 -38.84 21.06
C THR A 364 -46.16 -38.94 20.98
N PHE A 365 -45.71 -40.18 20.96
CA PHE A 365 -44.34 -40.67 20.98
C PHE A 365 -43.57 -40.30 19.70
N TYR A 366 -42.35 -39.80 19.86
CA TYR A 366 -41.14 -40.24 19.15
C TYR A 366 -39.93 -39.68 19.92
N GLU A 367 -39.48 -40.39 20.94
CA GLU A 367 -38.20 -40.13 21.58
C GLU A 367 -37.07 -40.82 20.77
N PRO A 368 -36.07 -40.10 20.24
CA PRO A 368 -34.77 -40.70 19.96
C PRO A 368 -34.09 -41.05 21.30
N PRO A 369 -33.23 -42.10 21.35
CA PRO A 369 -32.54 -42.46 22.58
C PRO A 369 -31.71 -41.27 23.07
N PHE A 370 -32.01 -40.83 24.30
CA PHE A 370 -31.22 -39.85 25.03
C PHE A 370 -29.82 -40.46 25.27
N ALA A 371 -28.82 -40.03 24.52
CA ALA A 371 -27.45 -40.10 25.00
C ALA A 371 -27.37 -39.12 26.17
N GLY A 372 -27.20 -39.63 27.39
CA GLY A 372 -26.94 -38.78 28.55
C GLY A 372 -25.73 -37.89 28.28
N PRO A 373 -25.68 -36.67 28.84
CA PRO A 373 -24.52 -35.81 28.67
C PRO A 373 -23.29 -36.53 29.24
N GLU A 374 -22.37 -36.93 28.36
CA GLU A 374 -21.05 -37.34 28.77
C GLU A 374 -20.41 -36.11 29.44
N PRO A 375 -19.97 -36.20 30.70
CA PRO A 375 -19.27 -35.08 31.31
C PRO A 375 -17.99 -34.84 30.51
N LEU A 376 -17.89 -33.66 29.88
CA LEU A 376 -16.62 -33.16 29.37
C LEU A 376 -15.66 -32.99 30.56
N SER A 377 -14.95 -34.06 30.92
CA SER A 377 -13.81 -34.03 31.81
C SER A 377 -12.63 -33.45 31.03
N VAL A 378 -12.51 -32.13 31.06
CA VAL A 378 -11.27 -31.48 30.65
C VAL A 378 -10.21 -31.81 31.69
N SER A 379 -9.26 -32.68 31.34
CA SER A 379 -8.06 -32.89 32.14
C SER A 379 -7.28 -31.57 32.21
N PRO A 380 -6.79 -31.11 33.39
CA PRO A 380 -6.17 -29.79 33.54
C PRO A 380 -4.84 -29.57 32.79
N GLU A 381 -4.35 -30.54 32.03
CA GLU A 381 -2.98 -30.55 31.49
C GLU A 381 -2.83 -29.98 30.07
N ASP A 382 -3.91 -29.65 29.36
CA ASP A 382 -3.85 -29.25 27.93
C ASP A 382 -4.24 -27.80 27.60
N ILE A 383 -4.15 -26.86 28.55
CA ILE A 383 -4.36 -25.42 28.29
C ILE A 383 -3.02 -24.67 28.24
N TYR A 384 -2.33 -24.73 27.11
CA TYR A 384 -1.11 -23.93 26.83
C TYR A 384 -1.35 -22.70 25.96
N TRP A 385 -2.53 -22.08 26.02
CA TRP A 385 -2.77 -20.81 25.31
C TRP A 385 -3.43 -19.77 26.21
N TYR A 386 -2.64 -18.76 26.56
CA TYR A 386 -2.98 -17.49 27.21
C TYR A 386 -3.46 -17.54 28.68
N GLN A 387 -2.54 -17.25 29.62
CA GLN A 387 -2.90 -16.83 30.97
C GLN A 387 -3.07 -15.30 31.01
N PRO A 388 -4.26 -14.76 31.35
CA PRO A 388 -4.38 -13.35 31.67
C PRO A 388 -3.53 -13.03 32.91
N PRO A 389 -2.84 -11.87 32.97
CA PRO A 389 -2.01 -11.53 34.11
C PRO A 389 -2.87 -11.50 35.38
N LYS A 390 -2.52 -12.34 36.37
CA LYS A 390 -3.11 -12.28 37.70
C LYS A 390 -2.78 -10.92 38.31
N ALA A 391 -3.79 -10.17 38.71
CA ALA A 391 -3.60 -8.97 39.52
C ALA A 391 -2.81 -9.37 40.78
N PRO A 392 -1.71 -8.67 41.14
CA PRO A 392 -1.02 -8.96 42.38
C PRO A 392 -1.99 -8.72 43.54
N SER A 393 -2.19 -9.74 44.38
CA SER A 393 -2.80 -9.59 45.69
C SER A 393 -2.09 -8.46 46.42
N SER A 394 -2.84 -7.49 46.97
CA SER A 394 -2.29 -6.40 47.76
C SER A 394 -1.40 -6.95 48.89
N ARG A 395 -0.09 -6.94 48.68
CA ARG A 395 0.86 -7.21 49.77
C ARG A 395 0.83 -6.00 50.69
N SER A 396 0.35 -6.20 51.92
CA SER A 396 0.58 -5.25 52.99
C SER A 396 2.09 -5.07 53.16
N LEU A 397 2.50 -3.83 53.40
CA LEU A 397 3.89 -3.42 53.52
C LEU A 397 4.53 -4.14 54.72
N SER A 398 5.33 -5.18 54.48
CA SER A 398 6.16 -5.79 55.51
C SER A 398 7.42 -4.94 55.71
N LEU A 399 7.60 -4.41 56.91
CA LEU A 399 8.85 -3.84 57.39
C LEU A 399 9.95 -4.92 57.33
N ILE A 400 11.02 -4.67 56.58
CA ILE A 400 12.27 -5.40 56.73
C ILE A 400 13.34 -4.38 57.12
N ASN A 401 13.90 -4.56 58.31
CA ASN A 401 15.03 -3.80 58.87
C ASN A 401 14.89 -2.27 58.92
N GLY A 402 13.72 -1.76 59.32
CA GLY A 402 13.58 -0.38 59.81
C GLY A 402 13.82 0.75 58.79
N VAL A 403 14.07 0.44 57.51
CA VAL A 403 14.27 1.45 56.46
C VAL A 403 13.17 1.31 55.42
N ARG A 404 12.34 2.35 55.30
CA ARG A 404 11.32 2.47 54.25
C ARG A 404 12.00 2.86 52.94
N GLN A 405 12.58 1.89 52.22
CA GLN A 405 13.13 2.17 50.90
C GLN A 405 11.99 2.26 49.86
N THR A 406 11.72 3.48 49.41
CA THR A 406 10.95 3.74 48.19
C THR A 406 11.77 3.29 46.99
N LEU A 407 11.52 2.09 46.48
CA LEU A 407 11.84 1.76 45.09
C LEU A 407 10.93 2.63 44.21
N TYR A 408 11.56 3.50 43.41
CA TYR A 408 10.96 4.52 42.55
C TYR A 408 9.51 4.22 42.14
N GLU A 409 8.58 4.90 42.80
CA GLU A 409 7.20 4.96 42.34
C GLU A 409 7.17 5.92 41.14
N VAL A 410 7.02 5.36 39.93
CA VAL A 410 6.80 6.18 38.74
C VAL A 410 5.38 6.73 38.85
N ASN A 411 5.24 7.87 39.51
CA ASN A 411 4.01 8.64 39.47
C ASN A 411 3.82 9.16 38.04
N TYR A 412 3.04 8.43 37.24
CA TYR A 412 2.43 8.99 36.05
C TYR A 412 1.41 10.05 36.48
N THR A 413 1.89 11.27 36.68
CA THR A 413 1.01 12.43 36.52
C THR A 413 0.68 12.49 35.04
N LEU A 414 -0.59 12.29 34.71
CA LEU A 414 -1.11 12.48 33.37
C LEU A 414 -1.05 13.99 33.09
N ARG A 415 0.14 14.50 32.79
CA ARG A 415 0.33 15.87 32.34
C ARG A 415 -0.24 15.89 30.94
N ARG A 416 -1.49 16.34 30.83
CA ARG A 416 -2.14 16.66 29.58
C ARG A 416 -1.31 17.76 28.93
N TRP A 417 -0.32 17.39 28.13
CA TRP A 417 0.34 18.32 27.22
C TRP A 417 -0.71 18.68 26.17
N ILE A 418 -1.46 19.74 26.45
CA ILE A 418 -2.33 20.35 25.48
C ILE A 418 -1.38 21.08 24.52
N PHE A 419 -1.04 20.45 23.39
CA PHE A 419 -0.32 21.11 22.31
C PHE A 419 -1.29 22.00 21.50
N TYR A 420 -2.07 22.84 22.21
CA TYR A 420 -2.90 23.93 21.70
C TYR A 420 -3.55 24.65 22.88
N GLU A 421 -3.09 25.86 23.20
CA GLU A 421 -3.85 26.76 24.09
C GLU A 421 -4.87 27.50 23.20
N PRO A 422 -6.19 27.31 23.37
CA PRO A 422 -7.14 28.13 22.64
C PRO A 422 -7.04 29.56 23.17
N ALA A 423 -7.15 30.55 22.28
CA ALA A 423 -7.19 31.95 22.66
C ALA A 423 -8.27 32.16 23.73
N ARG A 424 -7.88 32.67 24.90
CA ARG A 424 -8.81 33.09 25.95
C ARG A 424 -9.77 34.13 25.37
N GLU A 425 -11.06 33.80 25.33
CA GLU A 425 -12.12 34.78 25.14
C GLU A 425 -12.10 35.81 26.29
N LYS A 426 -11.63 37.01 25.98
CA LYS A 426 -12.25 38.26 26.46
C LYS A 426 -12.02 39.31 25.39
N ILE A 427 -13.09 39.69 24.69
CA ILE A 427 -13.51 41.07 24.36
C ILE A 427 -14.74 40.93 23.46
N ALA A 428 -15.79 41.66 23.81
CA ALA A 428 -17.09 41.67 23.15
C ALA A 428 -16.96 41.92 21.63
N PHE A 429 -17.57 41.05 20.83
CA PHE A 429 -17.66 41.19 19.39
C PHE A 429 -18.72 42.24 19.06
N ASN A 430 -18.30 43.43 18.60
CA ASN A 430 -19.18 44.42 18.02
C ASN A 430 -19.35 44.14 16.52
N ARG A 431 -20.59 44.17 16.02
CA ARG A 431 -20.98 43.62 14.71
C ARG A 431 -20.71 44.56 13.51
N SER A 432 -19.77 45.51 13.63
CA SER A 432 -19.57 46.59 12.65
C SER A 432 -18.36 46.45 11.71
N ASP A 433 -17.44 45.51 11.92
CA ASP A 433 -16.17 45.49 11.16
C ASP A 433 -16.16 44.56 9.93
N LEU A 434 -17.33 44.13 9.44
CA LEU A 434 -17.47 43.26 8.27
C LEU A 434 -17.58 44.01 6.93
N LYS A 435 -16.94 45.18 6.78
CA LYS A 435 -16.87 45.90 5.49
C LYS A 435 -15.57 46.71 5.33
N ALA A 436 -14.46 46.02 5.10
CA ALA A 436 -13.26 46.47 4.36
C ALA A 436 -12.28 45.28 4.48
N ASP A 437 -11.89 44.57 3.43
CA ASP A 437 -11.01 45.10 2.40
C ASP A 437 -10.99 44.11 1.23
N TYR A 438 -11.69 44.42 0.14
CA TYR A 438 -11.39 43.88 -1.19
C TYR A 438 -10.83 45.06 -1.98
N GLY A 439 -9.52 45.27 -1.86
CA GLY A 439 -8.81 46.40 -2.45
C GLY A 439 -7.65 45.96 -3.35
N SER A 440 -7.93 45.96 -4.66
CA SER A 440 -7.03 46.27 -5.79
C SER A 440 -5.53 45.93 -5.77
N ARG A 441 -5.10 45.23 -6.84
CA ARG A 441 -3.82 45.29 -7.56
C ARG A 441 -2.91 46.48 -7.16
N LYS A 442 -1.74 46.20 -6.57
CA LYS A 442 -0.62 47.17 -6.51
C LYS A 442 0.74 46.54 -6.87
N SER A 443 1.51 47.36 -7.56
CA SER A 443 2.77 47.16 -8.25
C SER A 443 3.98 46.89 -7.35
N ARG A 444 4.95 46.15 -7.92
CA ARG A 444 6.41 46.10 -7.68
C ARG A 444 6.87 46.64 -6.30
N ALA A 445 7.18 45.72 -5.39
CA ALA A 445 7.81 46.06 -4.10
C ALA A 445 9.34 46.23 -4.26
N ASP A 446 9.85 47.33 -3.69
CA ASP A 446 11.26 47.68 -3.57
C ASP A 446 11.89 46.95 -2.36
N PHE A 447 12.93 46.15 -2.61
CA PHE A 447 13.59 45.28 -1.62
C PHE A 447 14.63 46.00 -0.74
N SER A 448 14.81 47.31 -0.88
CA SER A 448 15.78 48.09 -0.08
C SER A 448 15.41 48.25 1.41
N LYS A 449 14.21 47.82 1.84
CA LYS A 449 13.73 47.96 3.24
C LYS A 449 13.92 46.74 4.15
N PHE A 450 14.51 45.64 3.66
CA PHE A 450 14.70 44.41 4.45
C PHE A 450 16.11 44.19 5.01
N ALA A 451 17.01 45.17 4.89
CA ALA A 451 18.33 45.07 5.54
C ALA A 451 18.24 45.47 7.02
N ARG A 452 18.07 44.49 7.92
CA ARG A 452 18.48 44.61 9.33
C ARG A 452 19.62 43.63 9.60
N SER A 453 20.71 44.14 10.14
CA SER A 453 21.89 43.37 10.57
C SER A 453 21.55 42.48 11.76
N LEU A 454 21.95 41.21 11.69
CA LEU A 454 21.85 40.24 12.79
C LEU A 454 23.00 40.47 13.78
N PRO A 455 22.77 40.53 15.11
CA PRO A 455 23.87 40.49 16.07
C PRO A 455 24.41 39.05 16.18
N LYS A 456 25.74 38.89 16.00
CA LYS A 456 26.45 37.64 16.30
C LYS A 456 26.58 37.50 17.82
N VAL A 457 25.89 36.54 18.42
CA VAL A 457 26.15 36.11 19.80
C VAL A 457 27.07 34.89 19.73
N PHE A 458 28.33 35.06 20.14
CA PHE A 458 29.26 33.95 20.38
C PHE A 458 29.06 33.41 21.80
N TYR A 459 29.06 32.09 21.94
CA TYR A 459 28.97 31.39 23.21
C TYR A 459 30.35 31.35 23.89
N GLU A 460 30.48 31.93 25.09
CA GLU A 460 31.68 31.81 25.94
C GLU A 460 31.53 30.62 26.92
N PRO A 461 32.56 29.79 27.13
CA PRO A 461 32.51 28.73 28.13
C PRO A 461 32.80 29.26 29.54
N SER A 462 32.03 28.81 30.53
CA SER A 462 32.20 29.18 31.94
C SER A 462 33.54 28.70 32.50
N ARG A 463 34.36 29.62 33.01
CA ARG A 463 35.53 29.31 33.84
C ARG A 463 35.08 28.91 35.25
N VAL A 464 35.47 27.72 35.69
CA VAL A 464 35.46 27.33 37.10
C VAL A 464 36.65 28.02 37.76
N GLN A 465 36.42 28.80 38.82
CA GLN A 465 37.46 29.36 39.67
C GLN A 465 37.80 28.37 40.80
N ALA A 466 39.11 28.19 40.98
CA ALA A 466 39.91 27.59 42.05
C ALA A 466 39.22 26.80 43.17
#